data_AF-A0A103Y7S3-F1
#
_entry.id   AF-A0A103Y7S3-F1
#
_cell.length_a   1.000
_cell.length_b   1.000
_cell.length_c   1.000
_cell.angle_alpha   90.00
_cell.angle_beta   90.00
_cell.angle_gamma   90.00
#
_symmetry.space_group_name_H-M   'P 1'
#
loop_
_entity.id
_entity.type
_entity.pdbx_description
1 polymer ?
#
loop_
_entity_poly.entity_id
_entity_poly.type
_entity_poly.pdbx_seq_one_letter_code
_entity_poly.pdbx_strand_id
1 'polypeptide(L)'
;MIVCIAVVGHQNNPLYIQSFTEADDALKLHHIVHCSLDVVDERVNNPKKSGPMLNETFLGLLYPTENYKVYGYLTNTKVKFILVTTDLDVRDAELLTAL
;
A
#
# COMPACT_ATOMS: atom_id res chain seq x y z
N MET A 1 6.65 1.22 -12.20
CA MET A 1 7.90 0.91 -11.46
C MET A 1 7.60 0.98 -9.98
N ILE A 2 8.10 0.04 -9.16
CA ILE A 2 7.98 0.11 -7.71
C ILE A 2 8.98 1.16 -7.19
N VAL A 3 8.51 2.15 -6.44
CA VAL A 3 9.32 3.23 -5.89
C VAL A 3 9.45 3.17 -4.37
N CYS A 4 8.49 2.52 -3.68
CA CYS A 4 8.58 2.26 -2.25
C CYS A 4 7.84 0.98 -1.88
N ILE A 5 8.42 0.21 -0.95
CA ILE A 5 7.76 -0.89 -0.25
C ILE A 5 7.81 -0.59 1.23
N ALA A 6 6.67 -0.72 1.91
CA ALA A 6 6.59 -0.64 3.36
C ALA A 6 5.85 -1.84 3.95
N VAL A 7 6.40 -2.36 5.05
CA VAL A 7 5.77 -3.34 5.92
C VAL A 7 5.48 -2.66 7.23
N VAL A 8 4.19 -2.53 7.55
CA VAL A 8 3.70 -1.84 8.74
C VAL A 8 3.02 -2.86 9.64
N GLY A 9 3.42 -2.88 10.90
CA GLY A 9 2.87 -3.79 11.90
C GLY A 9 1.39 -3.54 12.21
N HIS A 10 0.81 -4.45 12.97
CA HIS A 10 -0.58 -4.34 13.42
C HIS A 10 -0.84 -3.02 14.16
N GLN A 11 0.10 -2.57 15.00
CA GLN A 11 0.01 -1.35 15.81
C GLN A 11 0.45 -0.09 15.05
N ASN A 12 0.42 -0.10 13.71
CA ASN A 12 0.88 1.01 12.87
C ASN A 12 2.36 1.38 13.06
N ASN A 13 3.17 0.48 13.63
CA ASN A 13 4.61 0.67 13.76
C ASN A 13 5.32 0.21 12.46
N PRO A 14 6.27 0.98 11.92
CA PRO A 14 7.02 0.56 10.74
C PRO A 14 7.91 -0.63 11.09
N LEU A 15 7.77 -1.74 10.36
CA LEU A 15 8.64 -2.91 10.45
C LEU A 15 9.75 -2.84 9.39
N TYR A 16 9.42 -2.29 8.22
CA TYR A 16 10.34 -2.08 7.11
C TYR A 16 9.81 -0.96 6.21
N ILE A 17 10.69 -0.08 5.75
CA ILE A 17 10.39 0.89 4.70
C ILE A 17 11.62 0.99 3.81
N GLN A 18 11.44 0.76 2.51
CA GLN A 18 12.50 0.88 1.54
C GLN A 18 12.01 1.66 0.33
N SER A 19 12.68 2.78 0.09
CA SER A 19 12.52 3.59 -1.12
C SER A 19 13.58 3.19 -2.15
N PHE A 20 13.21 3.22 -3.42
CA PHE A 20 14.09 2.92 -4.57
C PHE A 20 14.37 4.19 -5.40
N THR A 21 14.16 5.37 -4.82
CA THR A 21 14.33 6.70 -5.41
C THR A 21 15.46 7.48 -4.72
N GLU A 22 15.71 8.71 -5.17
CA GLU A 22 16.66 9.61 -4.51
C GLU A 22 16.22 9.99 -3.08
N ALA A 23 17.15 10.48 -2.26
CA ALA A 23 16.97 10.70 -0.84
C ALA A 23 15.87 11.73 -0.49
N ASP A 24 15.71 12.79 -1.29
CA ASP A 24 14.69 13.83 -1.06
C ASP A 24 13.27 13.29 -1.30
N ASP A 25 13.11 12.30 -2.17
CA ASP A 25 11.82 11.64 -2.41
C ASP A 25 11.45 10.64 -1.30
N ALA A 26 12.43 10.16 -0.52
CA ALA A 26 12.18 9.16 0.51
C ALA A 26 11.22 9.68 1.59
N LEU A 27 11.35 10.94 2.03
CA LEU A 27 10.46 11.54 3.01
C LEU A 27 9.02 11.66 2.48
N LYS A 28 8.87 12.03 1.20
CA LYS A 28 7.57 12.09 0.52
C LYS A 28 6.92 10.71 0.45
N LEU A 29 7.68 9.67 0.14
CA LEU A 29 7.20 8.29 0.09
C LEU A 29 6.80 7.78 1.48
N HIS A 30 7.54 8.13 2.53
CA HIS A 30 7.16 7.82 3.92
C HIS A 30 5.83 8.48 4.31
N HIS A 31 5.63 9.74 3.91
CA HIS A 31 4.38 10.44 4.14
C HIS A 31 3.20 9.78 3.41
N ILE A 32 3.38 9.40 2.14
CA ILE A 32 2.38 8.65 1.36
C ILE A 32 2.02 7.32 2.07
N VAL A 33 3.02 6.55 2.50
CA VAL A 33 2.79 5.30 3.24
C VAL A 33 1.99 5.57 4.52
N HIS A 34 2.33 6.61 5.27
CA HIS A 34 1.63 6.94 6.52
C HIS A 34 0.16 7.29 6.28
N CYS A 35 -0.14 8.18 5.32
CA CYS A 35 -1.51 8.56 4.98
C CYS A 35 -2.33 7.38 4.44
N SER A 36 -1.69 6.40 3.82
CA SER A 36 -2.39 5.20 3.32
C SER A 36 -2.99 4.33 4.42
N LEU A 37 -2.47 4.44 5.65
CA LEU A 37 -2.98 3.67 6.79
C LEU A 37 -4.41 4.05 7.14
N ASP A 38 -4.80 5.31 7.00
CA ASP A 38 -6.16 5.77 7.25
C ASP A 38 -7.15 5.11 6.28
N VAL A 39 -6.75 4.95 5.01
CA VAL A 39 -7.57 4.28 3.98
C VAL A 39 -7.68 2.78 4.24
N VAL A 40 -6.59 2.15 4.70
CA VAL A 40 -6.61 0.75 5.11
C VAL A 40 -7.58 0.56 6.28
N ASP A 41 -7.49 1.39 7.31
CA ASP A 41 -8.34 1.32 8.49
C ASP A 41 -9.82 1.58 8.13
N GLU A 42 -10.14 2.52 7.23
CA GLU A 42 -11.52 2.71 6.75
C GLU A 42 -12.05 1.44 6.05
N ARG A 43 -11.27 0.85 5.13
CA ARG A 43 -11.71 -0.32 4.36
C ARG A 43 -11.90 -1.56 5.23
N VAL A 44 -11.00 -1.77 6.18
CA VAL A 44 -11.06 -2.92 7.10
C VAL A 44 -12.24 -2.82 8.05
N ASN A 45 -12.54 -1.62 8.54
CA ASN A 45 -13.64 -1.39 9.47
C ASN A 45 -15.00 -1.22 8.78
N ASN A 46 -15.04 -0.98 7.47
CA ASN A 46 -16.28 -0.78 6.72
C ASN A 46 -16.32 -1.54 5.37
N PRO A 47 -16.39 -2.89 5.40
CA PRO A 47 -16.30 -3.74 4.21
C PRO A 47 -17.48 -3.59 3.23
N LYS A 48 -18.55 -2.86 3.59
CA LYS A 48 -19.72 -2.64 2.73
C LYS A 48 -19.45 -1.66 1.57
N LYS A 49 -18.35 -0.90 1.63
CA LYS A 49 -17.95 0.07 0.58
C LYS A 49 -16.94 -0.51 -0.43
N SER A 50 -16.29 -1.63 -0.12
CA SER A 50 -15.35 -2.29 -1.02
C SER A 50 -16.09 -3.15 -2.04
N GLY A 51 -15.77 -3.00 -3.32
CA GLY A 51 -16.35 -3.76 -4.43
C GLY A 51 -16.11 -5.28 -4.34
N PRO A 52 -16.39 -6.05 -5.42
CA PRO A 52 -16.31 -7.51 -5.39
C PRO A 52 -14.92 -7.98 -4.95
N MET A 53 -14.81 -8.54 -3.74
CA MET A 53 -13.54 -8.93 -3.12
C MET A 53 -13.00 -10.21 -3.75
N LEU A 54 -12.07 -10.08 -4.70
CA LEU A 54 -11.14 -11.16 -5.00
C LEU A 54 -10.05 -11.13 -3.93
N ASN A 55 -10.11 -12.06 -2.98
CA ASN A 55 -9.24 -12.22 -1.79
C ASN A 55 -9.37 -11.11 -0.73
N GLU A 56 -9.86 -11.48 0.47
CA GLU A 56 -10.04 -10.57 1.62
C GLU A 56 -8.77 -9.81 2.04
N THR A 57 -7.60 -10.31 1.66
CA THR A 57 -6.29 -9.79 2.04
C THR A 57 -5.72 -8.76 1.07
N PHE A 58 -6.06 -8.82 -0.22
CA PHE A 58 -5.58 -7.82 -1.19
C PHE A 58 -6.57 -6.65 -1.24
N LEU A 59 -6.12 -5.49 -0.75
CA LEU A 59 -6.97 -4.29 -0.71
C LEU A 59 -7.00 -3.55 -2.05
N GLY A 60 -6.17 -3.95 -3.02
CA GLY A 60 -6.06 -3.30 -4.32
C GLY A 60 -5.49 -1.89 -4.23
N LEU A 61 -5.86 -1.06 -5.20
CA LEU A 61 -5.52 0.37 -5.21
C LEU A 61 -6.20 1.08 -4.04
N LEU A 62 -5.42 1.65 -3.13
CA LEU A 62 -5.90 2.45 -2.00
C LEU A 62 -6.33 3.83 -2.47
N TYR A 63 -5.43 4.56 -3.13
CA TYR A 63 -5.72 5.83 -3.79
C TYR A 63 -4.61 6.18 -4.80
N PRO A 64 -4.95 6.94 -5.85
CA PRO A 64 -3.96 7.58 -6.71
C PRO A 64 -3.51 8.94 -6.15
N THR A 65 -2.26 9.31 -6.45
CA THR A 65 -1.69 10.66 -6.33
C THR A 65 -1.24 11.10 -7.72
N GLU A 66 -0.86 12.38 -7.93
CA GLU A 66 -0.43 12.88 -9.25
C GLU A 66 0.58 11.99 -9.98
N ASN A 67 1.59 11.47 -9.27
CA ASN A 67 2.68 10.69 -9.88
C ASN A 67 2.73 9.23 -9.40
N TYR A 68 1.86 8.84 -8.47
CA TYR A 68 1.97 7.59 -7.73
C TYR A 68 0.64 6.86 -7.59
N LYS A 69 0.70 5.52 -7.65
CA LYS A 69 -0.39 4.63 -7.30
C LYS A 69 -0.01 3.89 -6.02
N VAL A 70 -0.91 3.89 -5.02
CA VAL A 70 -0.67 3.26 -3.72
C VAL A 70 -1.55 2.03 -3.59
N TYR A 71 -0.94 0.88 -3.37
CA TYR A 71 -1.63 -0.41 -3.21
C TYR A 71 -1.45 -0.95 -1.81
N GLY A 72 -2.46 -1.67 -1.32
CA GLY A 72 -2.47 -2.24 0.02
C GLY A 72 -2.72 -3.74 0.00
N TYR A 73 -2.04 -4.45 0.89
CA TYR A 73 -2.34 -5.83 1.24
C TYR A 73 -2.31 -6.00 2.75
N LEU A 74 -3.34 -6.63 3.31
CA LEU A 74 -3.47 -6.92 4.72
C LEU A 74 -3.37 -8.42 4.95
N THR A 75 -2.35 -8.84 5.69
CA THR A 75 -2.21 -10.24 6.10
C THR A 75 -3.21 -10.61 7.20
N ASN A 76 -3.40 -11.92 7.41
CA ASN A 76 -4.20 -12.44 8.53
C ASN A 76 -3.67 -11.99 9.91
N THR A 77 -2.36 -11.76 10.03
CA THR A 77 -1.72 -11.23 11.25
C THR A 77 -1.87 -9.71 11.42
N LYS A 78 -2.66 -9.07 10.55
CA LYS A 78 -2.89 -7.61 10.52
C LYS A 78 -1.63 -6.77 10.23
N VAL A 79 -0.57 -7.40 9.73
CA VAL A 79 0.55 -6.70 9.08
C VAL A 79 0.08 -6.17 7.73
N LYS A 80 0.37 -4.90 7.46
CA LYS A 80 -0.03 -4.14 6.29
C LYS A 80 1.18 -3.99 5.38
N PHE A 81 1.05 -4.46 4.15
CA PHE A 81 2.03 -4.23 3.10
C PHE A 81 1.51 -3.09 2.23
N ILE A 82 2.31 -2.05 2.09
CA ILE A 82 2.01 -0.88 1.27
C ILE A 82 3.03 -0.84 0.14
N LEU A 83 2.52 -0.82 -1.09
CA LEU A 83 3.33 -0.69 -2.29
C LEU A 83 3.03 0.65 -2.96
N VAL A 84 4.07 1.43 -3.20
CA VAL A 84 3.96 2.67 -3.97
C VAL A 84 4.64 2.45 -5.32
N THR A 85 3.88 2.67 -6.39
CA THR A 85 4.38 2.60 -7.77
C THR A 85 4.27 3.96 -8.43
N THR A 86 5.05 4.18 -9.48
CA THR A 86 4.75 5.26 -10.44
C THR A 86 3.41 5.02 -11.14
N ASP A 87 2.88 6.03 -11.85
CA ASP A 87 1.60 5.98 -12.58
C ASP A 87 1.54 4.97 -13.76
N LEU A 88 2.61 4.18 -13.99
CA LEU A 88 2.57 3.07 -14.93
C LEU A 88 1.56 2.01 -14.47
N ASP A 89 0.72 1.53 -15.37
CA ASP A 89 -0.24 0.47 -15.06
C ASP A 89 0.50 -0.82 -14.70
N VAL A 90 0.34 -1.25 -13.45
CA VAL A 90 0.84 -2.51 -12.93
C VAL A 90 -0.34 -3.46 -12.78
N ARG A 91 -0.20 -4.69 -13.30
CA ARG A 91 -1.24 -5.71 -13.19
C ARG A 91 -1.31 -6.26 -11.76
N ASP A 92 -2.50 -6.57 -11.25
CA ASP A 92 -2.67 -7.14 -9.91
C ASP A 92 -1.83 -8.41 -9.67
N ALA A 93 -1.65 -9.24 -10.70
CA ALA A 93 -0.80 -10.43 -10.61
C ALA A 93 0.68 -10.10 -10.34
N GLU A 94 1.18 -9.00 -10.90
CA GLU A 94 2.55 -8.52 -10.67
C GLU A 94 2.69 -7.93 -9.27
N LEU A 95 1.66 -7.22 -8.79
CA LEU A 95 1.59 -6.70 -7.42
C LEU A 95 1.61 -7.83 -6.39
N LEU A 96 0.81 -8.87 -6.60
CA LEU A 96 0.77 -10.06 -5.74
C LEU A 96 2.05 -10.89 -5.78
N THR A 97 2.82 -10.83 -6.87
CA THR A 97 4.13 -11.49 -6.93
C THR A 97 5.19 -10.71 -6.14
N ALA A 98 5.02 -9.40 -6.00
CA ALA A 98 5.95 -8.51 -5.29
C ALA A 98 5.70 -8.42 -3.78
N LEU A 99 4.51 -8.85 -3.32
CA LEU A 99 4.03 -8.79 -1.92
C LEU A 99 4.09 -10.17 -1.25
#